data_AF-A0A9E2SQR9-F1
#
_entry.id   AF-A0A9E2SQR9-F1
#
_cell.length_a   1.000
_cell.length_b   1.000
_cell.length_c   1.000
_cell.angle_alpha   90.00
_cell.angle_beta   90.00
_cell.angle_gamma   90.00
#
_symmetry.space_group_name_H-M   'P 1'
#
loop_
_entity.id
_entity.type
_entity.pdbx_description
1 polymer ?
#
loop_
_entity_poly.entity_id
_entity_poly.type
_entity_poly.pdbx_seq_one_letter_code
_entity_poly.pdbx_strand_id
1 'polypeptide(L)'
;ANVEDGVLLGTAGLSLTGNAQNNTLSGNAGNNTLDGGAGIDTLIGGAGDDVYIVDTRSDTVIEAAGEGRDVIRSSVSYTLSANVEDGVLLGTANLNFGGNALSNILTGNAGNNVLDGLGGTDTLIGGAG
;
A
#
# COMPACT_ATOMS: atom_id res chain seq x y z
N ALA A 1 -7.21 -23.75 -0.81
CA ALA A 1 -5.90 -23.80 -0.17
C ALA A 1 -5.66 -22.41 0.35
N ASN A 2 -5.43 -22.28 1.65
CA ASN A 2 -5.06 -21.01 2.23
C ASN A 2 -3.66 -20.70 1.67
N VAL A 3 -3.48 -19.54 1.05
CA VAL A 3 -2.15 -19.13 0.56
C VAL A 3 -1.47 -18.54 1.78
N GLU A 4 -0.58 -19.29 2.44
CA GLU A 4 0.30 -18.73 3.47
C GLU A 4 1.40 -17.88 2.85
N ASP A 5 1.98 -18.34 1.74
CA ASP A 5 2.98 -17.61 0.96
C ASP A 5 2.67 -17.72 -0.53
N GLY A 6 2.66 -16.59 -1.25
CA GLY A 6 2.34 -16.51 -2.66
C GLY A 6 3.40 -15.75 -3.44
N VAL A 7 3.77 -16.25 -4.62
CA VAL A 7 4.73 -15.58 -5.52
C VAL A 7 4.13 -15.56 -6.93
N LEU A 8 3.97 -14.37 -7.49
CA LEU A 8 3.55 -14.19 -8.87
C LEU A 8 4.73 -14.46 -9.80
N LEU A 9 4.46 -15.14 -10.91
CA LEU A 9 5.46 -15.45 -11.94
C LEU A 9 5.11 -14.75 -13.26
N GLY A 10 6.11 -14.62 -14.13
CA GLY A 10 5.98 -13.92 -15.39
C GLY A 10 6.08 -12.40 -15.24
N THR A 11 5.47 -11.66 -16.17
CA THR A 11 5.56 -10.20 -16.23
C THR A 11 4.21 -9.53 -16.43
N ALA A 12 3.13 -10.30 -16.34
CA ALA A 12 1.78 -9.76 -16.40
C ALA A 12 1.42 -9.15 -15.04
N GLY A 13 0.74 -8.02 -15.07
CA GLY A 13 0.07 -7.48 -13.89
C GLY A 13 -1.03 -8.42 -13.41
N LEU A 14 -1.00 -8.80 -12.13
CA LEU A 14 -1.93 -9.78 -11.54
C LEU A 14 -2.39 -9.32 -10.15
N SER A 15 -3.52 -9.87 -9.71
CA SER A 15 -3.98 -9.69 -8.33
C SER A 15 -3.70 -10.95 -7.51
N LEU A 16 -3.09 -10.77 -6.34
CA LEU A 16 -2.83 -11.84 -5.38
C LEU A 16 -3.46 -11.47 -4.04
N THR A 17 -4.37 -12.32 -3.58
CA THR A 17 -5.06 -12.16 -2.30
C THR A 17 -4.70 -13.30 -1.35
N GLY A 18 -4.31 -12.96 -0.13
CA GLY A 18 -4.02 -13.87 0.97
C GLY A 18 -5.28 -14.38 1.67
N ASN A 19 -5.18 -14.59 2.99
CA ASN A 19 -6.27 -15.11 3.80
C ASN A 19 -6.41 -14.37 5.14
N ALA A 20 -6.70 -15.08 6.24
CA ALA A 20 -6.89 -14.47 7.57
C ALA A 20 -5.69 -14.73 8.51
N GLN A 21 -4.64 -15.36 7.98
CA GLN A 21 -3.39 -15.65 8.66
C GLN A 21 -2.31 -14.72 8.11
N ASN A 22 -1.19 -14.64 8.82
CA ASN A 22 -0.02 -13.88 8.34
C ASN A 22 0.51 -14.46 7.03
N ASN A 23 0.64 -13.60 6.03
CA ASN A 23 0.99 -13.95 4.67
C ASN A 23 2.26 -13.26 4.17
N THR A 24 3.03 -13.96 3.34
CA THR A 24 4.09 -13.34 2.52
C THR A 24 3.68 -13.39 1.06
N LEU A 25 3.32 -12.24 0.49
CA LEU A 25 2.90 -12.13 -0.91
C LEU A 25 3.97 -11.36 -1.69
N SER A 26 4.49 -11.97 -2.75
CA SER A 26 5.49 -11.40 -3.64
C SER A 26 4.94 -11.27 -5.05
N GLY A 27 5.02 -10.07 -5.61
CA GLY A 27 4.67 -9.75 -6.98
C GLY A 27 5.74 -10.15 -7.98
N ASN A 28 5.63 -9.61 -9.18
CA ASN A 28 6.52 -9.86 -10.31
C ASN A 28 6.99 -8.53 -10.93
N ALA A 29 7.30 -8.51 -12.23
CA ALA A 29 7.77 -7.30 -12.91
C ALA A 29 6.65 -6.51 -13.63
N GLY A 30 5.39 -6.82 -13.33
CA GLY A 30 4.24 -6.12 -13.89
C GLY A 30 3.37 -5.54 -12.79
N ASN A 31 2.48 -4.62 -13.15
CA ASN A 31 1.64 -3.87 -12.21
C ASN A 31 0.65 -4.77 -11.47
N ASN A 32 0.99 -5.12 -10.24
CA ASN A 32 0.30 -6.08 -9.38
C ASN A 32 -0.64 -5.39 -8.40
N THR A 33 -1.58 -6.16 -7.86
CA THR A 33 -2.35 -5.77 -6.68
C THR A 33 -2.18 -6.85 -5.63
N LEU A 34 -1.57 -6.49 -4.50
CA LEU A 34 -1.30 -7.40 -3.39
C LEU A 34 -2.21 -7.06 -2.21
N ASP A 35 -2.99 -8.03 -1.77
CA ASP A 35 -3.91 -7.91 -0.64
C ASP A 35 -3.63 -9.08 0.31
N GLY A 36 -3.02 -8.83 1.46
CA GLY A 36 -2.74 -9.86 2.45
C GLY A 36 -4.01 -10.50 3.03
N GLY A 37 -5.13 -9.77 2.96
CA GLY A 37 -6.30 -10.04 3.77
C GLY A 37 -6.08 -9.61 5.21
N ALA A 38 -6.71 -10.33 6.14
CA ALA A 38 -6.50 -10.07 7.56
C ALA A 38 -5.24 -10.81 8.02
N GLY A 39 -4.52 -10.25 8.99
CA GLY A 39 -3.30 -10.91 9.48
C GLY A 39 -2.27 -9.89 9.89
N ILE A 40 -1.01 -10.28 9.82
CA ILE A 40 0.13 -9.37 9.80
C ILE A 40 0.97 -9.82 8.62
N ASP A 41 0.86 -9.08 7.53
CA ASP A 41 1.31 -9.55 6.23
C ASP A 41 2.56 -8.81 5.75
N THR A 42 3.30 -9.46 4.87
CA THR A 42 4.42 -8.88 4.14
C THR A 42 4.08 -8.87 2.66
N LEU A 43 3.97 -7.68 2.08
CA LEU A 43 3.63 -7.46 0.68
C LEU A 43 4.86 -6.88 -0.04
N ILE A 44 5.37 -7.61 -1.01
CA ILE A 44 6.59 -7.28 -1.77
C ILE A 44 6.14 -7.12 -3.23
N GLY A 45 6.16 -5.92 -3.80
CA GLY A 45 5.66 -5.70 -5.16
C GLY A 45 6.61 -6.20 -6.22
N GLY A 46 7.84 -5.68 -6.19
CA GLY A 46 8.80 -5.88 -7.27
C GLY A 46 8.66 -4.76 -8.30
N ALA A 47 9.05 -5.01 -9.55
CA ALA A 47 8.98 -3.97 -10.56
C ALA A 47 7.56 -3.79 -11.12
N GLY A 48 7.23 -2.57 -11.57
CA GLY A 48 5.91 -2.21 -12.05
C GLY A 48 5.24 -1.23 -11.10
N ASP A 49 4.14 -0.62 -11.55
CA ASP A 49 3.35 0.27 -10.69
C ASP A 49 2.32 -0.57 -9.91
N ASP A 50 2.64 -0.88 -8.67
CA ASP A 50 1.94 -1.83 -7.83
C ASP A 50 0.96 -1.16 -6.86
N VAL A 51 -0.03 -1.95 -6.41
CA VAL A 51 -1.05 -1.54 -5.45
C VAL A 51 -1.06 -2.48 -4.26
N TYR A 52 -0.87 -1.94 -3.05
CA TYR A 52 -0.96 -2.69 -1.80
C TYR A 52 -2.24 -2.34 -1.06
N ILE A 53 -2.99 -3.36 -0.65
CA ILE A 53 -4.14 -3.20 0.25
C ILE A 53 -3.65 -3.47 1.67
N VAL A 54 -3.75 -2.44 2.51
CA VAL A 54 -3.35 -2.51 3.92
C VAL A 54 -4.59 -2.40 4.79
N ASP A 55 -4.82 -3.41 5.62
CA ASP A 55 -5.96 -3.46 6.55
C ASP A 55 -5.56 -3.41 8.03
N THR A 56 -4.26 -3.55 8.31
CA THR A 56 -3.70 -3.38 9.63
C THR A 56 -2.41 -2.59 9.59
N ARG A 57 -2.14 -1.83 10.67
CA ARG A 57 -0.88 -1.06 10.78
C ARG A 57 0.35 -1.97 10.96
N SER A 58 0.12 -3.25 11.20
CA SER A 58 1.19 -4.23 11.36
C SER A 58 1.69 -4.78 10.03
N ASP A 59 0.96 -4.58 8.92
CA ASP A 59 1.41 -5.01 7.60
C ASP A 59 2.68 -4.27 7.20
N THR A 60 3.55 -4.99 6.50
CA THR A 60 4.81 -4.49 5.98
C THR A 60 4.77 -4.49 4.46
N VAL A 61 4.82 -3.31 3.86
CA VAL A 61 5.03 -3.14 2.41
C VAL A 61 6.52 -2.94 2.14
N ILE A 62 7.08 -3.70 1.20
CA ILE A 62 8.50 -3.67 0.82
C ILE A 62 8.62 -3.35 -0.66
N GLU A 63 9.25 -2.21 -0.95
CA GLU A 63 9.58 -1.75 -2.29
C GLU A 63 11.05 -1.34 -2.40
N ALA A 64 11.68 -1.56 -3.56
CA ALA A 64 13.00 -1.03 -3.84
C ALA A 64 12.95 0.25 -4.69
N ALA A 65 14.01 1.05 -4.60
CA ALA A 65 14.07 2.32 -5.31
C ALA A 65 14.09 2.11 -6.83
N GLY A 66 13.18 2.80 -7.53
CA GLY A 66 13.11 2.78 -8.99
C GLY A 66 12.42 1.55 -9.57
N GLU A 67 11.63 0.83 -8.78
CA GLU A 67 10.84 -0.31 -9.23
C GLU A 67 9.49 0.08 -9.84
N GLY A 68 8.96 1.26 -9.52
CA GLY A 68 7.72 1.74 -10.13
C GLY A 68 7.27 3.07 -9.54
N ARG A 69 6.00 3.37 -9.74
CA ARG A 69 5.26 4.39 -8.98
C ARG A 69 4.08 3.74 -8.28
N ASP A 70 4.25 3.50 -7.00
CA ASP A 70 3.44 2.55 -6.26
C ASP A 70 2.44 3.22 -5.32
N VAL A 71 1.34 2.51 -5.01
CA VAL A 71 0.23 3.05 -4.21
C VAL A 71 -0.13 2.12 -3.06
N ILE A 72 -0.12 2.66 -1.83
CA ILE A 72 -0.77 2.01 -0.69
C ILE A 72 -2.21 2.50 -0.56
N ARG A 73 -3.15 1.56 -0.54
CA ARG A 73 -4.56 1.80 -0.24
C ARG A 73 -4.87 1.25 1.14
N SER A 74 -5.04 2.13 2.11
CA SER A 74 -5.16 1.74 3.52
C SER A 74 -6.57 1.93 4.06
N SER A 75 -7.09 0.93 4.77
CA SER A 75 -8.34 1.05 5.55
C SER A 75 -8.12 1.38 7.03
N VAL A 76 -6.85 1.60 7.41
CA VAL A 76 -6.41 2.04 8.75
C VAL A 76 -5.50 3.26 8.66
N SER A 77 -5.18 3.87 9.81
CA SER A 77 -4.14 4.91 9.83
C SER A 77 -2.78 4.29 9.54
N TYR A 78 -2.04 4.87 8.60
CA TYR A 78 -0.79 4.29 8.10
C TYR A 78 0.22 5.38 7.73
N THR A 79 1.48 4.99 7.55
CA THR A 79 2.55 5.86 7.02
C THR A 79 3.20 5.10 5.88
N LEU A 80 3.37 5.74 4.72
CA LEU A 80 3.93 5.08 3.54
C LEU A 80 5.29 4.45 3.87
N SER A 81 5.46 3.19 3.44
CA SER A 81 6.76 2.53 3.44
C SER A 81 7.77 3.32 2.60
N ALA A 82 9.06 3.05 2.80
CA ALA A 82 10.09 3.58 1.92
C ALA A 82 9.83 3.15 0.47
N ASN A 83 10.17 4.02 -0.48
CA ASN A 83 10.05 3.79 -1.93
C ASN A 83 8.62 3.64 -2.45
N VAL A 84 7.58 3.93 -1.65
CA VAL A 84 6.20 4.05 -2.14
C VAL A 84 5.87 5.52 -2.33
N GLU A 85 5.36 5.90 -3.51
CA GLU A 85 5.12 7.29 -3.86
C GLU A 85 3.75 7.78 -3.42
N ASP A 86 2.70 6.95 -3.47
CA ASP A 86 1.32 7.41 -3.31
C ASP A 86 0.55 6.67 -2.22
N GLY A 87 -0.43 7.36 -1.63
CA GLY A 87 -1.30 6.83 -0.59
C GLY A 87 -2.76 7.24 -0.77
N VAL A 88 -3.69 6.29 -0.60
CA VAL A 88 -5.14 6.56 -0.58
C VAL A 88 -5.79 5.93 0.66
N LEU A 89 -6.42 6.74 1.51
CA LEU A 89 -7.27 6.23 2.59
C LEU A 89 -8.60 5.73 2.03
N LEU A 90 -9.02 4.55 2.48
CA LEU A 90 -10.28 3.93 2.11
C LEU A 90 -11.35 4.15 3.20
N GLY A 91 -12.61 3.92 2.85
CA GLY A 91 -13.73 3.95 3.78
C GLY A 91 -14.14 5.36 4.21
N THR A 92 -14.71 5.47 5.41
CA THR A 92 -15.27 6.72 5.95
C THR A 92 -14.84 6.98 7.40
N ALA A 93 -13.94 6.16 7.94
CA ALA A 93 -13.43 6.34 9.30
C ALA A 93 -12.47 7.53 9.37
N ASN A 94 -12.35 8.11 10.56
CA ASN A 94 -11.37 9.15 10.86
C ASN A 94 -9.97 8.51 10.94
N LEU A 95 -9.24 8.55 9.84
CA LEU A 95 -7.93 7.93 9.68
C LEU A 95 -6.87 8.98 9.35
N ASN A 96 -5.60 8.67 9.63
CA ASN A 96 -4.48 9.54 9.32
C ASN A 96 -3.55 8.86 8.33
N PHE A 97 -2.95 9.64 7.43
CA PHE A 97 -1.95 9.14 6.48
C PHE A 97 -0.66 9.96 6.56
N GLY A 98 0.45 9.31 6.87
CA GLY A 98 1.79 9.88 6.72
C GLY A 98 2.42 9.49 5.37
N GLY A 99 3.15 10.41 4.75
CA GLY A 99 4.00 10.17 3.60
C GLY A 99 5.35 9.58 4.01
N ASN A 100 6.39 9.85 3.23
CA ASN A 100 7.77 9.48 3.50
C ASN A 100 8.71 10.63 3.04
N ALA A 101 9.96 10.32 2.67
CA ALA A 101 10.91 11.36 2.26
C ALA A 101 10.81 11.74 0.76
N LEU A 102 9.96 11.04 0.00
CA LEU A 102 9.73 11.27 -1.43
C LEU A 102 8.70 12.39 -1.64
N SER A 103 8.40 12.71 -2.90
CA SER A 103 7.29 13.61 -3.23
C SER A 103 6.01 12.79 -3.34
N ASN A 104 5.17 12.81 -2.30
CA ASN A 104 4.01 11.93 -2.23
C ASN A 104 2.71 12.56 -2.74
N ILE A 105 1.81 11.74 -3.30
CA ILE A 105 0.39 12.11 -3.43
C ILE A 105 -0.41 11.34 -2.38
N LEU A 106 -0.94 12.06 -1.39
CA LEU A 106 -1.75 11.49 -0.32
C LEU A 106 -3.20 11.92 -0.46
N THR A 107 -4.12 10.96 -0.56
CA THR A 107 -5.56 11.19 -0.67
C THR A 107 -6.27 10.68 0.58
N GLY A 108 -6.97 11.59 1.27
CA GLY A 108 -7.86 11.29 2.38
C GLY A 108 -9.17 10.62 1.93
N ASN A 109 -9.97 10.23 2.91
CA ASN A 109 -11.28 9.61 2.73
C ASN A 109 -12.41 10.59 3.11
N ALA A 110 -13.60 10.07 3.40
CA ALA A 110 -14.74 10.92 3.80
C ALA A 110 -14.82 11.20 5.32
N GLY A 111 -13.89 10.65 6.11
CA GLY A 111 -13.75 10.95 7.53
C GLY A 111 -12.83 12.14 7.77
N ASN A 112 -12.71 12.56 9.02
CA ASN A 112 -11.79 13.63 9.40
C ASN A 112 -10.36 13.07 9.37
N ASN A 113 -9.56 13.45 8.38
CA ASN A 113 -8.20 12.95 8.21
C ASN A 113 -7.13 13.95 8.63
N VAL A 114 -6.03 13.44 9.16
CA VAL A 114 -4.76 14.18 9.20
C VAL A 114 -3.84 13.58 8.14
N LEU A 115 -3.47 14.40 7.16
CA LEU A 115 -2.47 14.04 6.14
C LEU A 115 -1.17 14.78 6.45
N ASP A 116 -0.08 14.05 6.56
CA ASP A 116 1.26 14.59 6.79
C ASP A 116 2.19 14.08 5.69
N GLY A 117 2.66 14.96 4.81
CA GLY A 117 3.57 14.58 3.72
C GLY A 117 4.96 14.13 4.21
N LEU A 118 5.36 14.54 5.43
CA LEU A 118 6.71 14.40 5.96
C LEU A 118 7.76 15.16 5.13
N GLY A 119 8.56 14.47 4.33
CA GLY A 119 9.63 15.05 3.53
C GLY A 119 9.20 15.29 2.08
N GLY A 120 10.10 15.81 1.25
CA GLY A 120 9.83 15.97 -0.18
C GLY A 120 8.86 17.10 -0.52
N THR A 121 8.25 17.02 -1.71
CA THR A 121 7.27 18.00 -2.21
C THR A 121 5.94 17.30 -2.45
N ASP A 122 5.02 17.46 -1.51
CA ASP A 122 3.81 16.64 -1.47
C ASP A 122 2.59 17.32 -2.06
N THR A 123 1.65 16.50 -2.54
CA THR A 123 0.28 16.87 -2.85
C THR A 123 -0.66 16.17 -1.86
N LEU A 124 -1.29 16.94 -0.99
CA LEU A 124 -2.24 16.43 0.01
C LEU A 124 -3.67 16.76 -0.42
N ILE A 125 -4.47 15.73 -0.67
CA ILE A 125 -5.87 15.82 -1.11
C ILE A 125 -6.76 15.37 0.05
N GLY A 126 -7.40 16.30 0.75
CA GLY A 126 -8.12 16.02 2.01
C GLY A 126 -9.32 15.05 1.91
N GLY A 127 -9.83 14.78 0.71
CA GLY A 127 -11.04 13.97 0.54
C GLY A 127 -12.31 14.79 0.78
N ALA A 128 -13.33 14.17 1.39
CA ALA A 128 -14.65 14.79 1.58
C ALA A 128 -14.95 15.23 3.02
N GLY A 129 -14.08 14.87 3.99
CA GLY A 129 -14.21 15.19 5.41
C GLY A 129 -13.32 16.33 5.90
#